data_AF-A0A671KBA2-F1
#
_entry.id   AF-A0A671KBA2-F1
#
_cell.length_a   1.000
_cell.length_b   1.000
_cell.length_c   1.000
_cell.angle_alpha   90.00
_cell.angle_beta   90.00
_cell.angle_gamma   90.00
#
_symmetry.space_group_name_H-M   'P 1'
#
loop_
_entity.id
_entity.type
_entity.pdbx_description
1 polymer ?
#
loop_
_entity_poly.entity_id
_entity_poly.type
_entity_poly.pdbx_seq_one_letter_code
_entity_poly.pdbx_strand_id
1 'polypeptide(L)'
;FYIYINNYFHCINNKHKYSILCLSKFFEEIPLVAAQDLSNILKQGYVEKKRRDHSFFSMEWQKRWCVLNNTIFYYFGSEKDKQQKGSFYINGYSAELVPSLRKDSKKNSCFELSAPGRRSYQFTASSPHEAREWVDQINFVLKGTSDYANYYQCLWDCEADGPDELAFQRGDVIYILSKEYNIHGWWIGELDGAIGIVPKEFLHPAYIL
;
A
#
# COMPACT_ATOMS: atom_id res chain seq x y z
N PHE A 1 15.16 -35.54 15.74
CA PHE A 1 15.19 -34.17 16.28
C PHE A 1 16.59 -33.54 16.37
N TYR A 2 17.62 -34.09 15.72
CA TYR A 2 18.99 -33.53 15.78
C TYR A 2 19.70 -33.41 14.42
N ILE A 3 18.95 -33.46 13.30
CA ILE A 3 19.56 -33.44 11.94
C ILE A 3 19.11 -32.21 11.12
N TYR A 4 18.03 -31.52 11.49
CA TYR A 4 17.51 -30.38 10.70
C TYR A 4 18.05 -28.99 11.09
N ILE A 5 18.99 -28.89 12.04
CA ILE A 5 19.55 -27.59 12.50
C ILE A 5 20.86 -27.22 11.78
N ASN A 6 21.50 -28.16 11.08
CA ASN A 6 22.83 -27.93 10.49
C ASN A 6 22.82 -27.22 9.13
N ASN A 7 21.74 -27.29 8.35
CA ASN A 7 21.67 -26.53 7.08
C ASN A 7 21.39 -25.03 7.27
N TYR A 8 20.90 -24.63 8.44
CA TYR A 8 20.76 -23.20 8.77
C TYR A 8 22.12 -22.48 8.88
N PHE A 9 23.22 -23.20 9.04
CA PHE A 9 24.54 -22.59 9.25
C PHE A 9 25.33 -22.31 7.97
N HIS A 10 24.99 -22.90 6.81
CA HIS A 10 25.84 -22.75 5.63
C HIS A 10 25.63 -21.43 4.87
N CYS A 11 24.48 -20.76 5.02
CA CYS A 11 24.19 -19.44 4.45
C CYS A 11 24.41 -18.26 5.42
N ILE A 12 25.06 -18.47 6.58
CA ILE A 12 25.22 -17.44 7.63
C ILE A 12 26.66 -16.87 7.73
N ASN A 13 27.62 -17.31 6.93
CA ASN A 13 29.02 -16.86 7.07
C ASN A 13 29.36 -15.48 6.45
N ASN A 14 28.41 -14.54 6.44
CA ASN A 14 28.71 -13.11 6.31
C ASN A 14 27.75 -12.19 7.10
N LYS A 15 27.02 -12.72 8.09
CA LYS A 15 25.91 -12.00 8.77
C LYS A 15 26.28 -11.14 9.99
N HIS A 16 27.56 -10.89 10.28
CA HIS A 16 27.94 -10.06 11.45
C HIS A 16 28.65 -8.76 11.06
N LYS A 17 27.96 -7.83 10.39
CA LYS A 17 28.34 -6.40 10.45
C LYS A 17 27.28 -5.35 10.14
N TYR A 18 26.06 -5.71 9.77
CA TYR A 18 24.99 -4.74 9.53
C TYR A 18 23.81 -5.00 10.45
N SER A 19 24.10 -4.97 11.76
CA SER A 19 23.17 -5.08 12.86
C SER A 19 22.19 -3.91 12.89
N ILE A 20 20.90 -4.21 12.71
CA ILE A 20 19.75 -3.73 13.52
C ILE A 20 19.45 -2.20 13.51
N LEU A 21 20.35 -1.33 13.05
CA LEU A 21 20.19 0.12 13.05
C LEU A 21 19.45 0.69 11.83
N CYS A 22 19.18 -0.12 10.80
CA CYS A 22 18.50 0.35 9.58
C CYS A 22 16.97 0.15 9.60
N LEU A 23 16.46 -0.77 10.43
CA LEU A 23 15.04 -1.14 10.43
C LEU A 23 14.11 -0.14 11.13
N SER A 24 14.64 0.78 11.94
CA SER A 24 13.83 1.79 12.63
C SER A 24 13.61 3.09 11.85
N LYS A 25 14.02 3.16 10.57
CA LYS A 25 13.88 4.35 9.71
C LYS A 25 12.91 4.18 8.53
N PHE A 26 12.27 3.03 8.37
CA PHE A 26 11.44 2.69 7.19
C PHE A 26 9.91 2.75 7.42
N PHE A 27 9.44 3.52 8.40
CA PHE A 27 8.11 4.13 8.27
C PHE A 27 8.34 5.47 7.57
N GLU A 28 8.39 5.46 6.24
CA GLU A 28 8.50 6.70 5.46
C GLU A 28 7.30 7.59 5.80
N GLU A 29 7.56 8.64 6.59
CA GLU A 29 6.61 9.73 6.72
C GLU A 29 6.47 10.39 5.34
N ILE A 30 5.24 10.46 4.83
CA ILE A 30 4.97 11.08 3.53
C ILE A 30 5.41 12.56 3.60
N PRO A 31 6.37 13.00 2.77
CA PRO A 31 6.95 14.33 2.87
C PRO A 31 5.90 15.42 2.60
N LEU A 32 6.15 16.60 3.17
CA LEU A 32 5.35 17.79 2.90
C LEU A 32 5.57 18.25 1.46
N VAL A 33 4.49 18.51 0.73
CA VAL A 33 4.51 18.84 -0.69
C VAL A 33 3.44 19.89 -1.01
N ALA A 34 3.72 20.81 -1.92
CA ALA A 34 2.72 21.73 -2.44
C ALA A 34 1.80 21.02 -3.43
N ALA A 35 0.54 21.45 -3.50
CA ALA A 35 -0.43 20.85 -4.44
C ALA A 35 0.04 20.96 -5.91
N GLN A 36 0.77 22.02 -6.24
CA GLN A 36 1.28 22.28 -7.58
C GLN A 36 2.56 21.50 -7.93
N ASP A 37 3.24 20.93 -6.93
CA ASP A 37 4.50 20.19 -7.11
C ASP A 37 4.26 18.68 -7.28
N LEU A 38 3.01 18.22 -7.17
CA LEU A 38 2.64 16.82 -7.40
C LEU A 38 2.69 16.48 -8.90
N SER A 39 3.53 15.52 -9.28
CA SER A 39 3.55 14.89 -10.60
C SER A 39 2.81 13.55 -10.58
N ASN A 40 2.62 12.87 -11.72
CA ASN A 40 1.96 11.54 -11.79
C ASN A 40 0.58 11.50 -11.11
N ILE A 41 -0.25 12.52 -11.39
CA ILE A 41 -1.59 12.64 -10.83
C ILE A 41 -2.53 11.73 -11.60
N LEU A 42 -3.14 10.79 -10.91
CA LEU A 42 -4.10 9.85 -11.49
C LEU A 42 -5.52 10.40 -11.46
N LYS A 43 -5.87 11.15 -10.40
CA LYS A 43 -7.12 11.91 -10.30
C LYS A 43 -6.97 13.05 -9.31
N GLN A 44 -7.63 14.16 -9.57
CA GLN A 44 -7.68 15.31 -8.67
C GLN A 44 -9.02 16.03 -8.78
N GLY A 45 -9.42 16.70 -7.71
CA GLY A 45 -10.68 17.43 -7.68
C GLY A 45 -11.09 17.88 -6.28
N TYR A 46 -12.09 18.76 -6.23
CA TYR A 46 -12.68 19.17 -4.97
C TYR A 46 -13.72 18.15 -4.49
N VAL A 47 -13.51 17.60 -3.30
CA VAL A 47 -14.48 16.75 -2.60
C VAL A 47 -14.68 17.25 -1.17
N GLU A 48 -15.84 16.97 -0.59
CA GLU A 48 -16.08 17.23 0.83
C GLU A 48 -15.57 16.05 1.64
N LYS A 49 -14.60 16.25 2.53
CA LYS A 49 -14.10 15.22 3.44
C LYS A 49 -14.76 15.36 4.80
N LYS A 50 -15.26 14.25 5.36
CA LYS A 50 -15.75 14.22 6.74
C LYS A 50 -14.64 14.49 7.75
N ARG A 51 -14.91 15.28 8.78
CA ARG A 51 -14.00 15.49 9.92
C ARG A 51 -13.83 14.22 10.73
N ARG A 52 -12.72 14.16 11.47
CA ARG A 52 -12.46 13.08 12.44
C ARG A 52 -13.20 13.34 13.76
N ASP A 53 -13.36 14.60 14.13
CA ASP A 53 -13.87 15.05 15.42
C ASP A 53 -15.29 15.61 15.33
N HIS A 54 -16.12 15.28 16.32
CA HIS A 54 -17.48 15.78 16.47
C HIS A 54 -17.51 17.16 17.18
N SER A 55 -16.69 18.11 16.73
CA SER A 55 -16.74 19.48 17.25
C SER A 55 -18.09 20.11 16.91
N PHE A 56 -18.86 20.45 17.94
CA PHE A 56 -20.25 20.96 17.88
C PHE A 56 -20.42 22.22 17.01
N PHE A 57 -19.38 23.03 16.85
CA PHE A 57 -19.45 24.33 16.14
C PHE A 57 -18.91 24.30 14.72
N SER A 58 -18.49 23.13 14.23
CA SER A 58 -17.84 23.04 12.93
C SER A 58 -18.60 22.16 11.96
N MET A 59 -18.69 22.61 10.70
CA MET A 59 -19.21 21.80 9.61
C MET A 59 -18.48 20.46 9.55
N GLU A 60 -19.26 19.39 9.72
CA GLU A 60 -18.82 18.00 9.70
C GLU A 60 -18.08 17.67 8.40
N TRP A 61 -18.53 18.26 7.29
CA TRP A 61 -17.97 18.07 5.95
C TRP A 61 -17.16 19.30 5.53
N GLN A 62 -15.92 19.08 5.11
CA GLN A 62 -14.99 20.16 4.74
C GLN A 62 -14.56 20.00 3.30
N LYS A 63 -14.74 21.04 2.48
CA LYS A 63 -14.23 21.08 1.10
C LYS A 63 -12.70 20.95 1.13
N ARG A 64 -12.16 20.02 0.35
CA ARG A 64 -10.73 19.75 0.20
C ARG A 64 -10.39 19.52 -1.26
N TRP A 65 -9.25 20.02 -1.69
CA TRP A 65 -8.64 19.62 -2.95
C TRP A 65 -7.93 18.29 -2.71
N CYS A 66 -8.44 17.22 -3.29
CA CYS A 66 -7.89 15.88 -3.14
C CYS A 66 -7.12 15.48 -4.38
N VAL A 67 -6.01 14.77 -4.18
CA VAL A 67 -5.14 14.29 -5.25
C VAL A 67 -4.79 12.84 -4.98
N LEU A 68 -5.11 11.95 -5.92
CA LEU A 68 -4.61 10.59 -5.98
C LEU A 68 -3.34 10.60 -6.84
N ASN A 69 -2.20 10.40 -6.19
CA ASN A 69 -0.88 10.39 -6.80
C ASN A 69 -0.25 9.01 -6.55
N ASN A 70 -0.18 8.19 -7.60
CA ASN A 70 0.19 6.78 -7.48
C ASN A 70 -0.58 6.10 -6.33
N THR A 71 0.11 5.67 -5.27
CA THR A 71 -0.47 4.99 -4.11
C THR A 71 -0.75 5.90 -2.92
N ILE A 72 -0.56 7.21 -3.06
CA ILE A 72 -0.74 8.18 -1.99
C ILE A 72 -1.96 9.05 -2.30
N PHE A 73 -2.83 9.18 -1.30
CA PHE A 73 -3.97 10.09 -1.35
C PHE A 73 -3.66 11.33 -0.50
N TYR A 74 -3.57 12.49 -1.16
CA TYR A 74 -3.35 13.79 -0.52
C TYR A 74 -4.67 14.58 -0.43
N TYR A 75 -4.78 15.42 0.60
CA TYR A 75 -5.82 16.44 0.66
C TYR A 75 -5.31 17.78 1.18
N PHE A 76 -5.70 18.84 0.48
CA PHE A 76 -5.32 20.23 0.71
C PHE A 76 -6.56 21.08 1.03
N GLY A 77 -6.36 22.28 1.57
CA GLY A 77 -7.42 23.27 1.66
C GLY A 77 -7.82 23.78 0.27
N SER A 78 -6.82 24.02 -0.59
CA SER A 78 -6.98 24.45 -1.98
C SER A 78 -5.88 23.88 -2.88
N GLU A 79 -6.08 23.97 -4.20
CA GLU A 79 -5.08 23.59 -5.23
C GLU A 79 -3.80 24.47 -5.22
N LYS A 80 -3.80 25.59 -4.47
CA LYS A 80 -2.68 26.53 -4.35
C LYS A 80 -1.91 26.37 -3.05
N ASP A 81 -2.33 25.46 -2.19
CA ASP A 81 -1.70 25.25 -0.89
C ASP A 81 -0.27 24.74 -1.08
N LYS A 82 0.67 25.35 -0.36
CA LYS A 82 2.08 24.96 -0.34
C LYS A 82 2.37 23.70 0.47
N GLN A 83 1.35 23.16 1.16
CA GLN A 83 1.47 22.01 2.04
C GLN A 83 0.11 21.30 2.17
N GLN A 84 0.12 19.97 2.12
CA GLN A 84 -1.06 19.15 2.36
C GLN A 84 -1.57 19.30 3.80
N LYS A 85 -2.88 19.21 3.97
CA LYS A 85 -3.52 19.09 5.31
C LYS A 85 -3.38 17.66 5.85
N GLY A 86 -3.17 16.70 4.97
CA GLY A 86 -2.76 15.35 5.32
C GLY A 86 -2.67 14.47 4.08
N SER A 87 -2.10 13.30 4.30
CA SER A 87 -1.88 12.29 3.27
C SER A 87 -1.93 10.89 3.90
N PHE A 88 -2.15 9.88 3.07
CA PHE A 88 -2.06 8.48 3.48
C PHE A 88 -1.85 7.56 2.28
N TYR A 89 -1.17 6.43 2.50
CA TYR A 89 -1.08 5.35 1.52
C TYR A 89 -2.42 4.62 1.42
N ILE A 90 -2.88 4.36 0.19
CA ILE A 90 -4.12 3.63 -0.05
C ILE A 90 -3.93 2.11 -0.01
N ASN A 91 -2.68 1.60 -0.05
CA ASN A 91 -2.42 0.15 -0.02
C ASN A 91 -3.08 -0.52 1.20
N GLY A 92 -3.88 -1.56 0.94
CA GLY A 92 -4.62 -2.29 1.98
C GLY A 92 -5.94 -1.65 2.39
N TYR A 93 -6.36 -0.54 1.78
CA TYR A 93 -7.74 -0.04 1.85
C TYR A 93 -8.61 -0.68 0.76
N SER A 94 -9.92 -0.65 0.98
CA SER A 94 -10.94 -0.77 -0.08
C SER A 94 -11.64 0.57 -0.26
N ALA A 95 -12.10 0.86 -1.49
CA ALA A 95 -12.91 2.05 -1.77
C ALA A 95 -14.32 1.65 -2.23
N GLU A 96 -15.34 2.19 -1.58
CA GLU A 96 -16.75 1.84 -1.84
C GLU A 96 -17.67 3.07 -1.82
N LEU A 97 -18.77 3.01 -2.57
CA LEU A 97 -19.86 3.98 -2.45
C LEU A 97 -20.68 3.68 -1.20
N VAL A 98 -20.92 4.69 -0.37
CA VAL A 98 -21.60 4.50 0.91
C VAL A 98 -22.73 5.54 1.09
N PRO A 99 -23.94 5.27 0.56
CA PRO A 99 -25.05 6.21 0.64
C PRO A 99 -25.54 6.50 2.07
N SER A 100 -25.23 5.63 3.03
CA SER A 100 -25.61 5.81 4.44
C SER A 100 -24.81 6.90 5.17
N LEU A 101 -23.75 7.44 4.56
CA LEU A 101 -22.93 8.49 5.16
C LEU A 101 -23.66 9.83 5.33
N ARG A 102 -24.70 10.08 4.52
CA ARG A 102 -25.51 11.31 4.56
C ARG A 102 -26.99 11.00 4.42
N LYS A 103 -27.83 11.88 4.97
CA LYS A 103 -29.30 11.80 4.85
C LYS A 103 -29.88 12.84 3.89
N ASP A 104 -29.04 13.75 3.39
CA ASP A 104 -29.43 14.81 2.46
C ASP A 104 -29.38 14.34 0.99
N SER A 105 -29.62 15.28 0.05
CA SER A 105 -29.61 15.01 -1.39
C SER A 105 -28.25 14.53 -1.93
N LYS A 106 -27.15 14.71 -1.18
CA LYS A 106 -25.80 14.31 -1.59
C LYS A 106 -25.46 12.87 -1.21
N LYS A 107 -26.38 12.12 -0.58
CA LYS A 107 -26.14 10.72 -0.14
C LYS A 107 -25.58 9.81 -1.23
N ASN A 108 -26.07 9.94 -2.48
CA ASN A 108 -25.62 9.10 -3.59
C ASN A 108 -24.27 9.53 -4.19
N SER A 109 -23.64 10.57 -3.65
CA SER A 109 -22.31 11.06 -4.04
C SER A 109 -21.25 10.75 -2.98
N CYS A 110 -21.57 9.88 -2.02
CA CYS A 110 -20.68 9.55 -0.90
C CYS A 110 -19.87 8.29 -1.18
N PHE A 111 -18.60 8.32 -0.79
CA PHE A 111 -17.69 7.17 -0.85
C PHE A 111 -16.78 7.12 0.38
N GLU A 112 -16.23 5.95 0.66
CA GLU A 112 -15.34 5.71 1.80
C GLU A 112 -14.13 4.88 1.37
N LEU A 113 -12.96 5.23 1.90
CA LEU A 113 -11.81 4.33 1.99
C LEU A 113 -11.75 3.76 3.40
N SER A 114 -11.85 2.43 3.53
CA SER A 114 -11.78 1.73 4.82
C SER A 114 -10.79 0.56 4.79
N ALA A 115 -10.27 0.20 5.96
CA ALA A 115 -9.38 -0.95 6.15
C ALA A 115 -9.49 -1.45 7.60
N PRO A 116 -9.47 -2.79 7.85
CA PRO A 116 -9.48 -3.34 9.20
C PRO A 116 -8.35 -2.78 10.06
N GLY A 117 -8.69 -2.29 11.26
CA GLY A 117 -7.72 -1.74 12.22
C GLY A 117 -7.09 -0.40 11.82
N ARG A 118 -7.52 0.22 10.71
CA ARG A 118 -7.06 1.56 10.28
C ARG A 118 -8.20 2.56 10.33
N ARG A 119 -7.87 3.85 10.35
CA ARG A 119 -8.88 4.92 10.26
C ARG A 119 -9.57 4.86 8.89
N SER A 120 -10.87 5.08 8.84
CA SER A 120 -11.56 5.29 7.56
C SER A 120 -11.52 6.75 7.11
N TYR A 121 -11.70 6.97 5.82
CA TYR A 121 -11.77 8.29 5.19
C TYR A 121 -13.04 8.39 4.36
N GLN A 122 -13.93 9.29 4.76
CA GLN A 122 -15.26 9.45 4.18
C GLN A 122 -15.34 10.75 3.38
N PHE A 123 -15.91 10.67 2.18
CA PHE A 123 -15.94 11.75 1.21
C PHE A 123 -17.32 11.90 0.56
N THR A 124 -17.60 13.09 0.05
CA THR A 124 -18.74 13.40 -0.81
C THR A 124 -18.25 14.17 -2.03
N ALA A 125 -18.44 13.60 -3.22
CA ALA A 125 -18.13 14.26 -4.49
C ALA A 125 -19.23 15.25 -4.90
N SER A 126 -19.02 16.01 -5.97
CA SER A 126 -20.01 16.96 -6.49
C SER A 126 -21.23 16.27 -7.12
N SER A 127 -21.07 15.03 -7.58
CA SER A 127 -22.13 14.23 -8.19
C SER A 127 -21.94 12.73 -7.95
N PRO A 128 -23.00 11.91 -8.10
CA PRO A 128 -22.88 10.45 -8.04
C PRO A 128 -21.92 9.87 -9.08
N HIS A 129 -21.81 10.52 -10.24
CA HIS A 129 -20.89 10.08 -11.28
C HIS A 129 -19.44 10.33 -10.88
N GLU A 130 -19.12 11.52 -10.38
CA GLU A 130 -17.77 11.83 -9.90
C GLU A 130 -17.37 10.91 -8.72
N ALA A 131 -18.31 10.59 -7.82
CA ALA A 131 -18.07 9.63 -6.74
C ALA A 131 -17.69 8.24 -7.27
N ARG A 132 -18.38 7.76 -8.31
CA ARG A 132 -18.03 6.49 -9.00
C ARG A 132 -16.62 6.56 -9.59
N GLU A 133 -16.30 7.63 -10.31
CA GLU A 133 -14.96 7.76 -10.90
C GLU A 133 -13.85 7.78 -9.83
N TRP A 134 -14.07 8.39 -8.68
CA TRP A 134 -13.11 8.34 -7.56
C TRP A 134 -12.93 6.90 -7.07
N VAL A 135 -14.02 6.18 -6.81
CA VAL A 135 -13.98 4.78 -6.37
C VAL A 135 -13.31 3.89 -7.41
N ASP A 136 -13.68 4.02 -8.69
CA ASP A 136 -13.15 3.21 -9.79
C ASP A 136 -11.65 3.46 -9.98
N GLN A 137 -11.20 4.72 -9.97
CA GLN A 137 -9.78 5.04 -10.10
C GLN A 137 -8.97 4.51 -8.91
N ILE A 138 -9.47 4.67 -7.68
CA ILE A 138 -8.78 4.15 -6.48
C ILE A 138 -8.70 2.63 -6.55
N ASN A 139 -9.81 1.95 -6.86
CA ASN A 139 -9.84 0.49 -6.97
C ASN A 139 -8.97 -0.02 -8.14
N PHE A 140 -8.88 0.71 -9.25
CA PHE A 140 -7.95 0.38 -10.34
C PHE A 140 -6.51 0.41 -9.85
N VAL A 141 -6.11 1.45 -9.12
CA VAL A 141 -4.77 1.52 -8.51
C VAL A 141 -4.58 0.41 -7.49
N LEU A 142 -5.56 0.10 -6.65
CA LEU A 142 -5.45 -0.97 -5.65
C LEU A 142 -5.28 -2.35 -6.28
N LYS A 143 -5.95 -2.61 -7.41
CA LYS A 143 -5.78 -3.85 -8.18
C LYS A 143 -4.43 -3.89 -8.90
N GLY A 144 -4.08 -2.82 -9.62
CA GLY A 144 -2.77 -2.76 -10.29
C GLY A 144 -1.62 -2.86 -9.28
N THR A 145 -1.74 -2.19 -8.13
CA THR A 145 -0.73 -2.27 -7.08
C THR A 145 -0.77 -3.57 -6.30
N SER A 146 -1.88 -4.31 -6.22
CA SER A 146 -1.82 -5.66 -5.65
C SER A 146 -0.96 -6.57 -6.52
N ASP A 147 -1.08 -6.45 -7.84
CA ASP A 147 -0.24 -7.21 -8.78
C ASP A 147 1.23 -6.75 -8.63
N TYR A 148 1.49 -5.44 -8.63
CA TYR A 148 2.86 -4.95 -8.44
C TYR A 148 3.44 -5.20 -7.03
N ALA A 149 2.61 -5.20 -5.98
CA ALA A 149 3.02 -5.45 -4.60
C ALA A 149 3.29 -6.93 -4.29
N ASN A 150 3.04 -7.79 -5.28
CA ASN A 150 3.44 -9.17 -5.27
C ASN A 150 4.78 -9.38 -5.99
N TYR A 151 5.33 -8.40 -6.72
CA TYR A 151 6.71 -8.51 -7.21
C TYR A 151 7.72 -8.14 -6.12
N TYR A 152 8.68 -9.04 -5.89
CA TYR A 152 9.79 -8.85 -4.97
C TYR A 152 11.10 -9.14 -5.68
N GLN A 153 12.09 -8.29 -5.48
CA GLN A 153 13.45 -8.55 -5.92
C GLN A 153 14.18 -9.42 -4.88
N CYS A 154 14.89 -10.43 -5.36
CA CYS A 154 15.75 -11.28 -4.56
C CYS A 154 17.02 -10.53 -4.16
N LEU A 155 17.30 -10.48 -2.87
CA LEU A 155 18.47 -9.81 -2.31
C LEU A 155 19.71 -10.72 -2.28
N TRP A 156 19.50 -12.04 -2.38
CA TRP A 156 20.52 -13.07 -2.24
C TRP A 156 20.25 -14.22 -3.21
N ASP A 157 21.28 -14.99 -3.49
CA ASP A 157 21.16 -16.25 -4.22
C ASP A 157 20.60 -17.33 -3.30
N CYS A 158 19.77 -18.23 -3.85
CA CYS A 158 19.21 -19.37 -3.14
C CYS A 158 19.25 -20.60 -4.06
N GLU A 159 19.98 -21.62 -3.61
CA GLU A 159 19.88 -22.96 -4.18
C GLU A 159 18.75 -23.70 -3.46
N ALA A 160 17.90 -24.41 -4.22
CA ALA A 160 16.82 -25.18 -3.64
C ALA A 160 17.38 -26.47 -3.01
N ASP A 161 17.17 -26.65 -1.71
CA ASP A 161 17.53 -27.88 -0.99
C ASP A 161 16.41 -28.93 -1.08
N GLY A 162 15.16 -28.49 -1.29
CA GLY A 162 13.94 -29.30 -1.39
C GLY A 162 13.21 -29.16 -2.73
N PRO A 163 12.40 -30.17 -3.13
CA PRO A 163 11.64 -30.12 -4.38
C PRO A 163 10.49 -29.10 -4.38
N ASP A 164 10.14 -28.59 -3.21
CA ASP A 164 9.11 -27.58 -2.98
C ASP A 164 9.70 -26.16 -2.86
N GLU A 165 11.03 -26.02 -2.80
CA GLU A 165 11.72 -24.74 -2.72
C GLU A 165 12.00 -24.15 -4.10
N LEU A 166 11.92 -22.83 -4.20
CA LEU A 166 12.22 -22.11 -5.43
C LEU A 166 13.70 -21.67 -5.42
N ALA A 167 14.46 -22.08 -6.44
CA ALA A 167 15.81 -21.58 -6.67
C ALA A 167 15.77 -20.23 -7.38
N PHE A 168 16.62 -19.29 -6.99
CA PHE A 168 16.69 -17.93 -7.56
C PHE A 168 18.06 -17.29 -7.33
N GLN A 169 18.38 -16.27 -8.12
CA GLN A 169 19.59 -15.47 -7.99
C GLN A 169 19.26 -14.06 -7.49
N ARG A 170 20.25 -13.41 -6.88
CA ARG A 170 20.19 -12.02 -6.50
C ARG A 170 19.87 -11.16 -7.72
N GLY A 171 18.85 -10.33 -7.59
CA GLY A 171 18.36 -9.45 -8.64
C GLY A 171 17.12 -9.97 -9.36
N ASP A 172 16.82 -11.27 -9.27
CA ASP A 172 15.61 -11.86 -9.86
C ASP A 172 14.35 -11.26 -9.24
N VAL A 173 13.30 -11.11 -10.06
CA VAL A 173 12.02 -10.57 -9.63
C VAL A 173 11.00 -11.70 -9.57
N ILE A 174 10.59 -12.05 -8.35
CA ILE A 174 9.66 -13.13 -8.06
C ILE A 174 8.26 -12.56 -7.84
N TYR A 175 7.25 -13.20 -8.42
CA TYR A 175 5.85 -12.90 -8.13
C TYR A 175 5.33 -13.74 -6.98
N ILE A 176 4.89 -13.11 -5.89
CA ILE A 176 4.39 -13.78 -4.69
C ILE A 176 2.91 -14.12 -4.85
N LEU A 177 2.64 -15.41 -5.02
CA LEU A 177 1.31 -15.98 -5.17
C LEU A 177 0.55 -16.05 -3.84
N SER A 178 1.23 -16.36 -2.73
CA SER A 178 0.62 -16.41 -1.41
C SER A 178 1.57 -16.04 -0.28
N LYS A 179 1.08 -15.19 0.62
CA LYS A 179 1.77 -14.78 1.86
C LYS A 179 1.19 -15.48 3.11
N GLU A 180 0.13 -16.26 2.92
CA GLU A 180 -0.63 -16.88 4.01
C GLU A 180 0.10 -18.09 4.59
N TYR A 181 0.97 -18.73 3.81
CA TYR A 181 1.82 -19.83 4.25
C TYR A 181 3.02 -19.36 5.09
N ASN A 182 2.81 -18.42 6.00
CA ASN A 182 3.86 -17.86 6.87
C ASN A 182 4.22 -18.79 8.04
N ILE A 183 4.27 -20.10 7.81
CA ILE A 183 4.92 -20.99 8.75
C ILE A 183 6.43 -20.72 8.64
N HIS A 184 7.04 -20.23 9.71
CA HIS A 184 8.49 -19.98 9.79
C HIS A 184 9.10 -18.98 8.78
N GLY A 185 8.32 -18.04 8.21
CA GLY A 185 8.87 -16.96 7.39
C GLY A 185 8.96 -17.23 5.89
N TRP A 186 8.22 -18.22 5.37
CA TRP A 186 8.19 -18.58 3.96
C TRP A 186 6.94 -18.05 3.26
N TRP A 187 7.04 -17.75 1.96
CA TRP A 187 5.94 -17.39 1.06
C TRP A 187 5.96 -18.30 -0.17
N ILE A 188 4.86 -18.34 -0.93
CA ILE A 188 4.80 -19.06 -2.21
C ILE A 188 5.05 -18.05 -3.33
N GLY A 189 6.09 -18.29 -4.12
CA GLY A 189 6.50 -17.44 -5.23
C GLY A 189 6.52 -18.19 -6.56
N GLU A 190 6.48 -17.42 -7.65
CA GLU A 190 6.69 -17.87 -9.02
C GLU A 190 7.88 -17.11 -9.63
N LEU A 191 8.77 -17.84 -10.31
CA LEU A 191 9.86 -17.32 -11.13
C LEU A 191 9.95 -18.14 -12.42
N ASP A 192 9.86 -17.49 -13.58
CA ASP A 192 9.96 -18.13 -14.91
C ASP A 192 9.06 -19.38 -15.08
N GLY A 193 7.85 -19.35 -14.50
CA GLY A 193 6.90 -20.46 -14.53
C GLY A 193 7.15 -21.58 -13.52
N ALA A 194 8.25 -21.54 -12.77
CA ALA A 194 8.49 -22.42 -11.62
C ALA A 194 7.83 -21.85 -10.37
N ILE A 195 7.14 -22.69 -9.61
CA ILE A 195 6.43 -22.31 -8.36
C ILE A 195 7.07 -23.06 -7.20
N GLY A 196 7.37 -22.34 -6.13
CA GLY A 196 7.92 -22.94 -4.91
C GLY A 196 7.87 -21.99 -3.72
N ILE A 197 8.33 -22.47 -2.57
CA ILE A 197 8.47 -21.66 -1.37
C ILE A 197 9.73 -20.80 -1.44
N VAL A 198 9.62 -19.57 -0.94
CA VAL A 198 10.70 -18.58 -0.90
C VAL A 198 10.79 -17.96 0.51
N PRO A 199 11.99 -17.77 1.06
CA PRO A 199 12.16 -17.18 2.38
C PRO A 199 11.94 -15.67 2.30
N LYS A 200 10.96 -15.15 3.05
CA LYS A 200 10.58 -13.73 3.03
C LYS A 200 11.76 -12.78 3.27
N GLU A 201 12.72 -13.17 4.13
CA GLU A 201 13.87 -12.34 4.48
C GLU A 201 14.85 -12.11 3.32
N PHE A 202 14.73 -12.89 2.24
CA PHE A 202 15.58 -12.79 1.06
C PHE A 202 14.98 -11.87 0.00
N LEU A 203 13.81 -11.29 0.28
CA LEU A 203 12.99 -10.57 -0.68
C LEU A 203 12.81 -9.10 -0.28
N HIS A 204 12.90 -8.21 -1.26
CA HIS A 204 12.57 -6.80 -1.11
C HIS A 204 11.41 -6.44 -2.05
N PRO A 205 10.36 -5.73 -1.61
CA PRO A 205 9.33 -5.25 -2.53
C PRO A 205 9.95 -4.51 -3.73
N ALA A 206 9.61 -4.94 -4.96
CA ALA A 206 10.23 -4.40 -6.18
C ALA A 206 9.73 -2.99 -6.54
N TYR A 207 8.60 -2.55 -5.97
CA TYR A 207 8.01 -1.23 -6.21
C TYR A 207 8.60 -0.09 -5.34
N ILE A 208 9.60 -0.40 -4.50
CA ILE A 208 10.25 0.57 -3.59
C ILE A 208 11.66 0.96 -4.11
N LEU A 209 12.05 0.49 -5.29
CA LEU A 209 13.36 0.77 -5.91
C LEU A 209 13.30 1.92 -6.92
#